data_AF-A0A930MM32-F1
#
_entry.id   AF-A0A930MM32-F1
#
_cell.length_a   1.000
_cell.length_b   1.000
_cell.length_c   1.000
_cell.angle_alpha   90.00
_cell.angle_beta   90.00
_cell.angle_gamma   90.00
#
_symmetry.space_group_name_H-M   'P 1'
#
loop_
_entity.id
_entity.type
_entity.pdbx_description
1 polymer ?
#
loop_
_entity_poly.entity_id
_entity_poly.type
_entity_poly.pdbx_seq_one_letter_code
_entity_poly.pdbx_strand_id
1 'polypeptide(L)'
;MFSAYMKKLSAVQKLAPEEERALWRAYKENGDMAARRRIIEAYQPLVFREVYPYRALPAAMDAVQEGTIGLIEAVERYDPDYGAAFSLYAVHRVRGRVRDFLRREGNVDLPCLEAETESHETAKELLMDEPPSVAELAA
;
A
#
# COMPACT_ATOMS: atom_id res chain seq x y z
N MET A 1 -9.83 9.86 -17.62
CA MET A 1 -8.51 9.26 -17.29
C MET A 1 -8.66 8.04 -16.37
N PHE A 2 -9.09 8.21 -15.12
CA PHE A 2 -9.17 7.13 -14.12
C PHE A 2 -10.08 5.94 -14.55
N SER A 3 -11.26 6.22 -15.12
CA SER A 3 -12.16 5.18 -15.65
C SER A 3 -11.55 4.35 -16.80
N ALA A 4 -10.75 4.98 -17.67
CA ALA A 4 -10.05 4.26 -18.73
C ALA A 4 -8.94 3.36 -18.18
N TYR A 5 -8.25 3.81 -17.12
CA TYR A 5 -7.29 2.99 -16.38
C TYR A 5 -7.96 1.79 -15.71
N MET A 6 -9.13 1.96 -15.10
CA MET A 6 -9.93 0.84 -14.55
C MET A 6 -10.24 -0.22 -15.60
N LYS A 7 -10.66 0.19 -16.79
CA LYS A 7 -10.96 -0.73 -17.90
C LYS A 7 -9.73 -1.52 -18.36
N LYS A 8 -8.53 -0.93 -18.28
CA LYS A 8 -7.28 -1.66 -18.54
C LYS A 8 -6.99 -2.67 -17.43
N LEU A 9 -7.23 -2.31 -16.17
CA LEU A 9 -6.99 -3.19 -15.04
C LEU A 9 -7.96 -4.38 -14.95
N SER A 10 -9.20 -4.24 -15.43
CA SER A 10 -10.15 -5.36 -15.45
C SER A 10 -9.70 -6.51 -16.35
N ALA A 11 -8.75 -6.27 -17.27
CA ALA A 11 -8.15 -7.30 -18.11
C ALA A 11 -6.95 -8.01 -17.44
N VAL A 12 -6.48 -7.53 -16.29
CA VAL A 12 -5.35 -8.14 -15.58
C VAL A 12 -5.80 -9.45 -14.94
N GLN A 13 -5.18 -10.54 -15.36
CA GLN A 13 -5.40 -11.87 -14.78
C GLN A 13 -4.58 -12.03 -13.50
N LYS A 14 -5.22 -12.58 -12.46
CA LYS A 14 -4.53 -13.01 -11.25
C LYS A 14 -3.60 -14.17 -11.57
N LEU A 15 -2.42 -14.17 -10.97
CA LEU A 15 -1.48 -15.30 -11.06
C LEU A 15 -2.03 -16.49 -10.29
N ALA A 16 -1.87 -17.68 -10.86
CA ALA A 16 -2.02 -18.91 -10.08
C ALA A 16 -0.85 -19.03 -9.07
N PRO A 17 -1.03 -19.69 -7.92
CA PRO A 17 0.04 -19.82 -6.92
C PRO A 17 1.33 -20.45 -7.46
N GLU A 18 1.24 -21.43 -8.35
CA GLU A 18 2.41 -22.05 -8.99
C GLU A 18 3.09 -21.11 -9.98
N GLU A 19 2.31 -20.35 -10.77
CA GLU A 19 2.82 -19.34 -11.72
C GLU A 19 3.58 -18.24 -10.95
N GLU A 20 2.99 -17.74 -9.86
CA GLU A 20 3.62 -16.73 -9.02
C GLU A 20 4.95 -17.24 -8.44
N ARG A 21 4.98 -18.48 -7.93
CA ARG A 21 6.22 -19.07 -7.40
C ARG A 21 7.30 -19.20 -8.47
N ALA A 22 6.93 -19.63 -9.68
CA ALA A 22 7.87 -19.74 -10.79
C ALA A 22 8.45 -18.38 -11.19
N LEU A 23 7.61 -17.33 -11.23
CA LEU A 23 8.05 -15.97 -11.52
C LEU A 23 8.99 -15.43 -10.45
N TRP A 24 8.70 -15.67 -9.18
CA TRP A 24 9.60 -15.26 -8.09
C TRP A 24 10.96 -15.93 -8.15
N ARG A 25 11.02 -17.24 -8.42
CA ARG A 25 12.29 -17.95 -8.61
C ARG A 25 13.06 -17.40 -9.81
N ALA A 26 12.40 -17.25 -10.95
CA ALA A 26 13.02 -16.69 -12.16
C ALA A 26 13.62 -15.30 -11.88
N TYR A 27 12.90 -14.44 -11.18
CA TYR A 27 13.40 -13.11 -10.84
C TYR A 27 14.51 -13.13 -9.78
N LYS A 28 14.31 -13.79 -8.63
CA LYS A 28 15.22 -13.71 -7.48
C LYS A 28 16.48 -14.54 -7.65
N GLU A 29 16.39 -15.69 -8.31
CA GLU A 29 17.53 -16.59 -8.52
C GLU A 29 18.28 -16.24 -9.82
N ASN A 30 17.55 -15.93 -10.90
CA ASN A 30 18.14 -15.77 -12.23
C ASN A 30 18.16 -14.32 -12.74
N GLY A 31 17.64 -13.36 -11.96
CA GLY A 31 17.60 -11.96 -12.38
C GLY A 31 16.63 -11.68 -13.53
N ASP A 32 15.63 -12.54 -13.77
CA ASP A 32 14.71 -12.39 -14.89
C ASP A 32 13.82 -11.14 -14.75
N MET A 33 14.12 -10.14 -15.56
CA MET A 33 13.40 -8.87 -15.58
C MET A 33 12.03 -8.96 -16.25
N ALA A 34 11.79 -9.95 -17.11
CA ALA A 34 10.46 -10.22 -17.65
C ALA A 34 9.56 -10.81 -16.56
N ALA A 35 10.09 -11.72 -15.73
CA ALA A 35 9.38 -12.24 -14.57
C ALA A 35 9.03 -11.13 -13.57
N ARG A 36 10.00 -10.25 -13.24
CA ARG A 36 9.77 -9.05 -12.43
C ARG A 36 8.62 -8.19 -12.97
N ARG A 37 8.63 -7.92 -14.27
CA ARG A 37 7.59 -7.11 -14.94
C ARG A 37 6.22 -7.77 -14.84
N ARG A 38 6.14 -9.07 -15.10
CA ARG A 38 4.90 -9.85 -15.02
C ARG A 38 4.30 -9.83 -13.62
N ILE A 39 5.13 -9.93 -12.58
CA ILE A 39 4.71 -9.79 -11.18
C ILE A 39 4.11 -8.39 -10.96
N ILE A 40 4.83 -7.33 -11.32
CA ILE A 40 4.35 -5.94 -11.15
C ILE A 40 2.99 -5.75 -11.84
N GLU A 41 2.86 -6.20 -13.09
CA GLU A 41 1.62 -6.09 -13.87
C GLU A 41 0.47 -6.85 -13.22
N ALA A 42 0.70 -8.07 -12.76
CA ALA A 42 -0.33 -8.88 -12.09
C ALA A 42 -0.84 -8.25 -10.79
N TYR A 43 0.01 -7.48 -10.10
CA TYR A 43 -0.30 -6.82 -8.84
C TYR A 43 -0.74 -5.36 -8.98
N GLN A 44 -0.81 -4.80 -10.18
CA GLN A 44 -1.36 -3.45 -10.43
C GLN A 44 -2.77 -3.21 -9.84
N PRO A 45 -3.73 -4.17 -9.87
CA PRO A 45 -5.04 -3.99 -9.24
C PRO A 45 -4.97 -3.68 -7.73
N LEU A 46 -3.91 -4.10 -7.04
CA LEU A 46 -3.68 -3.76 -5.63
C LEU A 46 -3.42 -2.27 -5.47
N VAL A 47 -2.61 -1.66 -6.34
CA VAL A 47 -2.36 -0.20 -6.34
C VAL A 47 -3.67 0.56 -6.51
N PHE A 48 -4.46 0.15 -7.50
CA PHE A 48 -5.76 0.76 -7.73
C PHE A 48 -6.69 0.68 -6.52
N ARG A 49 -6.75 -0.48 -5.84
CA ARG A 49 -7.58 -0.64 -4.64
C ARG A 49 -7.21 0.36 -3.55
N GLU A 50 -5.92 0.61 -3.33
CA GLU A 50 -5.47 1.57 -2.31
C GLU A 50 -5.73 3.03 -2.71
N VAL A 51 -5.81 3.34 -4.00
CA VAL A 51 -6.12 4.70 -4.52
C VAL A 51 -7.62 4.95 -4.70
N TYR A 52 -8.43 3.90 -4.90
CA TYR A 52 -9.86 4.01 -5.19
C TYR A 52 -10.69 4.90 -4.24
N PRO A 53 -10.41 4.95 -2.92
CA PRO A 53 -11.11 5.89 -2.02
C PRO A 53 -10.92 7.36 -2.43
N TYR A 54 -9.78 7.69 -3.03
CA TYR A 54 -9.37 9.04 -3.43
C TYR A 54 -9.65 9.35 -4.90
N ARG A 55 -10.40 8.49 -5.61
CA ARG A 55 -10.64 8.61 -7.06
C ARG A 55 -11.28 9.93 -7.53
N ALA A 56 -11.92 10.65 -6.62
CA ALA A 56 -12.54 11.96 -6.90
C ALA A 56 -11.54 13.12 -6.80
N LEU A 57 -10.35 12.90 -6.24
CA LEU A 57 -9.32 13.93 -6.15
C LEU A 57 -8.69 14.18 -7.52
N PRO A 58 -8.34 15.43 -7.85
CA PRO A 58 -7.59 15.74 -9.08
C PRO A 58 -6.29 14.95 -9.19
N ALA A 59 -5.61 14.75 -8.05
CA ALA A 59 -4.33 14.04 -7.94
C ALA A 59 -4.47 12.49 -7.92
N ALA A 60 -5.64 11.92 -8.21
CA ALA A 60 -5.84 10.48 -8.13
C ALA A 60 -4.93 9.68 -9.08
N MET A 61 -4.61 10.22 -10.27
CA MET A 61 -3.69 9.55 -11.19
C MET A 61 -2.24 9.61 -10.70
N ASP A 62 -1.82 10.71 -10.09
CA ASP A 62 -0.49 10.84 -9.51
C ASP A 62 -0.33 9.92 -8.30
N ALA A 63 -1.40 9.75 -7.50
CA ALA A 63 -1.45 8.75 -6.43
C ALA A 63 -1.31 7.31 -6.96
N VAL A 64 -1.87 6.99 -8.14
CA VAL A 64 -1.64 5.68 -8.80
C VAL A 64 -0.17 5.51 -9.17
N GLN A 65 0.48 6.56 -9.67
CA GLN A 65 1.91 6.50 -10.02
C GLN A 65 2.77 6.28 -8.77
N GLU A 66 2.50 7.00 -7.69
CA GLU A 66 3.19 6.85 -6.40
C GLU A 66 2.96 5.48 -5.77
N GLY A 67 1.73 4.98 -5.78
CA GLY A 67 1.42 3.61 -5.37
C GLY A 67 2.13 2.56 -6.23
N THR A 68 2.29 2.81 -7.54
CA THR A 68 3.05 1.94 -8.44
C THR A 68 4.53 1.91 -8.10
N ILE A 69 5.13 3.05 -7.72
CA ILE A 69 6.51 3.08 -7.21
C ILE A 69 6.61 2.23 -5.93
N GLY A 70 5.65 2.33 -5.02
CA GLY A 70 5.60 1.48 -3.82
C GLY A 70 5.50 -0.01 -4.12
N LEU A 71 4.74 -0.38 -5.17
CA LEU A 71 4.67 -1.76 -5.63
C LEU A 71 6.00 -2.24 -6.21
N ILE A 72 6.67 -1.41 -7.02
CA ILE A 72 7.99 -1.72 -7.58
C ILE A 72 9.01 -1.93 -6.45
N GLU A 73 9.07 -1.00 -5.50
CA GLU A 73 9.93 -1.08 -4.32
C GLU A 73 9.65 -2.34 -3.49
N ALA A 74 8.37 -2.74 -3.41
CA ALA A 74 7.97 -3.97 -2.74
C ALA A 74 8.46 -5.21 -3.50
N VAL A 75 8.36 -5.25 -4.83
CA VAL A 75 8.86 -6.38 -5.63
C VAL A 75 10.36 -6.56 -5.47
N GLU A 76 11.11 -5.46 -5.46
CA GLU A 76 12.56 -5.48 -5.32
C GLU A 76 13.00 -6.00 -3.95
N ARG A 77 12.29 -5.62 -2.88
CA ARG A 77 12.66 -5.97 -1.49
C ARG A 77 12.02 -7.24 -0.95
N TYR A 78 10.96 -7.73 -1.58
CA TYR A 78 10.28 -8.93 -1.14
C TYR A 78 11.20 -10.15 -1.25
N ASP A 79 11.12 -11.03 -0.25
CA ASP A 79 11.84 -12.29 -0.23
C ASP A 79 10.82 -13.42 0.01
N PRO A 80 10.63 -14.31 -0.99
CA PRO A 80 9.71 -15.44 -0.88
C PRO A 80 10.05 -16.42 0.25
N ASP A 81 11.31 -16.50 0.68
CA ASP A 81 11.75 -17.49 1.67
C ASP A 81 11.22 -17.20 3.08
N TYR A 82 10.80 -15.97 3.36
CA TYR A 82 10.14 -15.60 4.62
C TYR A 82 8.67 -16.07 4.69
N GLY A 83 8.10 -16.60 3.62
CA GLY A 83 6.79 -17.27 3.61
C GLY A 83 5.55 -16.36 3.73
N ALA A 84 5.72 -15.06 3.93
CA ALA A 84 4.60 -14.11 3.89
C ALA A 84 4.08 -13.94 2.46
N ALA A 85 2.76 -13.93 2.25
CA ALA A 85 2.21 -13.69 0.91
C ALA A 85 2.62 -12.31 0.37
N PHE A 86 3.07 -12.24 -0.89
CA PHE A 86 3.52 -10.98 -1.49
C PHE A 86 2.45 -9.88 -1.46
N SER A 87 1.18 -10.23 -1.67
CA SER A 87 0.06 -9.29 -1.59
C SER A 87 -0.02 -8.56 -0.24
N LEU A 88 0.23 -9.27 0.87
CA LEU A 88 0.26 -8.72 2.21
C LEU A 88 1.50 -7.85 2.43
N TYR A 89 2.64 -8.26 1.90
CA TYR A 89 3.85 -7.44 1.97
C TYR A 89 3.69 -6.12 1.19
N ALA A 90 3.18 -6.19 -0.05
CA ALA A 90 3.06 -5.07 -0.95
C ALA A 90 2.04 -4.02 -0.49
N VAL A 91 0.93 -4.43 0.14
CA VAL A 91 -0.13 -3.49 0.53
C VAL A 91 0.36 -2.39 1.47
N HIS A 92 1.27 -2.71 2.40
CA HIS A 92 1.81 -1.73 3.34
C HIS A 92 2.68 -0.68 2.61
N ARG A 93 3.51 -1.11 1.66
CA ARG A 93 4.37 -0.22 0.88
C ARG A 93 3.57 0.68 -0.05
N VAL A 94 2.63 0.10 -0.79
CA VAL A 94 1.74 0.85 -1.69
C VAL A 94 0.93 1.87 -0.91
N ARG A 95 0.29 1.47 0.18
CA ARG A 95 -0.54 2.36 1.01
C ARG A 95 0.29 3.50 1.61
N GLY A 96 1.50 3.21 2.08
CA GLY A 96 2.42 4.24 2.58
C GLY A 96 2.71 5.30 1.53
N ARG A 97 3.17 4.89 0.34
CA ARG A 97 3.47 5.80 -0.78
C ARG A 97 2.28 6.68 -1.17
N VAL A 98 1.09 6.07 -1.30
CA VAL A 98 -0.14 6.80 -1.65
C VAL A 98 -0.47 7.84 -0.57
N ARG A 99 -0.45 7.47 0.70
CA ARG A 99 -0.76 8.39 1.81
C ARG A 99 0.26 9.51 1.92
N ASP A 100 1.55 9.20 1.82
CA ASP A 100 2.62 10.19 1.93
C ASP A 100 2.55 11.20 0.78
N PHE A 101 2.25 10.74 -0.44
CA PHE A 101 2.00 11.62 -1.57
C PHE A 101 0.81 12.54 -1.32
N LEU A 102 -0.35 11.99 -0.98
CA LEU A 102 -1.55 12.80 -0.82
C LEU A 102 -1.44 13.80 0.35
N ARG A 103 -0.69 13.47 1.41
CA ARG A 103 -0.34 14.41 2.50
C ARG A 103 0.50 15.58 1.98
N ARG A 104 1.54 15.30 1.18
CA ARG A 104 2.40 16.35 0.58
C ARG A 104 1.61 17.27 -0.35
N GLU A 105 0.62 16.74 -1.06
CA GLU A 105 -0.24 17.51 -1.96
C GLU A 105 -1.36 18.31 -1.26
N GLY A 106 -1.40 18.32 0.09
CA GLY A 106 -2.45 19.01 0.85
C GLY A 106 -3.85 18.40 0.67
N ASN A 107 -3.92 17.19 0.14
CA ASN A 107 -5.13 16.54 -0.36
C ASN A 107 -5.72 15.51 0.61
N VAL A 108 -5.11 15.35 1.80
CA VAL A 108 -5.74 14.64 2.89
C VAL A 108 -5.35 15.23 4.22
N ASP A 109 -6.35 15.81 4.87
CA ASP A 109 -6.47 15.84 6.32
C ASP A 109 -6.83 14.41 6.79
N LEU A 110 -5.98 13.43 6.45
CA LEU A 110 -6.13 12.08 6.96
C LEU A 110 -5.84 12.20 8.45
N PRO A 111 -6.76 11.84 9.36
CA PRO A 111 -6.43 11.76 10.77
C PRO A 111 -5.39 10.65 10.89
N CYS A 112 -4.12 11.03 10.82
CA CYS A 112 -3.04 10.20 11.29
C CYS A 112 -3.14 10.33 12.80
N LEU A 113 -3.24 9.21 13.51
CA LEU A 113 -3.11 9.21 14.96
C LEU A 113 -1.81 9.89 15.42
N GLU A 114 -0.82 9.98 14.51
CA GLU A 114 0.49 10.59 14.70
C GLU A 114 0.67 11.94 13.98
N ALA A 115 -0.40 12.52 13.39
CA ALA A 115 -0.30 13.88 12.86
C ALA A 115 -0.28 14.84 14.05
N GLU A 116 0.76 15.66 14.14
CA GLU A 116 0.80 16.79 15.06
C GLU A 116 -0.30 17.76 14.64
N THR A 117 -1.27 17.98 15.53
CA THR A 117 -2.26 19.04 15.35
C THR A 117 -1.56 20.41 15.51
N GLU A 118 -2.21 21.50 15.13
CA GLU A 118 -1.71 22.87 15.38
C GLU A 118 -1.42 23.12 16.89
N SER A 119 -1.90 22.26 17.78
CA SER A 119 -1.67 22.28 19.23
C SER A 119 -0.46 21.45 19.69
N HIS A 120 0.36 20.90 18.79
CA HIS A 120 1.47 19.99 19.11
C HIS A 120 1.08 18.70 19.87
N GLU A 121 -0.20 18.34 19.84
CA GLU A 121 -0.70 17.08 20.41
C GLU A 121 -1.08 16.13 19.27
N THR A 122 -0.71 14.86 19.40
CA THR A 122 -1.09 13.83 18.43
C THR A 122 -2.48 13.31 18.74
N ALA A 123 -3.28 12.99 17.72
CA ALA A 123 -4.64 12.45 17.93
C ALA A 123 -4.64 11.12 18.73
N LYS A 124 -3.52 10.41 18.80
CA LYS A 124 -3.31 9.26 19.71
C LYS A 124 -3.31 9.65 21.18
N GLU A 125 -2.70 10.78 21.54
CA GLU A 125 -2.64 11.28 22.92
C GLU A 125 -4.02 11.74 23.40
N LEU A 126 -4.80 12.36 22.51
CA LEU A 126 -6.18 12.79 22.78
C LEU A 126 -7.17 11.62 22.93
N LEU A 127 -6.86 10.44 22.39
CA LEU A 127 -7.74 9.27 22.37
C LEU A 127 -7.29 8.15 23.33
N MET A 128 -6.18 8.33 24.05
CA MET A 128 -5.82 7.43 25.14
C MET A 128 -6.71 7.76 26.33
N ASP A 129 -7.74 6.95 26.56
CA ASP A 129 -8.40 6.91 27.87
C ASP A 129 -7.33 6.60 28.92
N GLU A 130 -7.23 7.46 29.92
CA GLU A 130 -6.29 7.26 31.03
C GLU A 130 -6.61 5.91 31.67
N PRO A 131 -5.62 4.99 31.81
CA PRO A 131 -5.91 3.68 32.34
C PRO A 131 -6.51 3.83 33.74
N PRO A 132 -7.59 3.09 34.07
CA PRO A 132 -8.22 3.19 35.38
C PRO A 132 -7.15 3.00 36.46
N SER A 133 -7.21 3.81 37.51
CA SER A 133 -6.19 3.73 38.54
C SER A 133 -6.25 2.33 39.17
N VAL A 134 -5.10 1.83 39.65
CA VAL A 134 -5.01 0.49 40.26
C VAL A 134 -6.02 0.31 41.42
N ALA A 135 -6.51 1.42 42.00
CA ALA A 135 -7.54 1.43 43.04
C ALA A 135 -8.96 1.11 42.52
N GLU A 136 -9.27 1.39 41.25
CA GLU A 136 -10.60 1.15 40.65
C GLU A 136 -10.77 -0.30 40.17
N LEU A 137 -9.68 -1.01 39.90
CA LEU A 137 -9.69 -2.42 39.48
C LEU A 137 -9.79 -3.41 40.65
N ALA A 138 -9.80 -2.93 41.89
CA ALA A 138 -9.79 -3.75 43.10
C ALA A 138 -11.10 -3.70 43.92
N ALA A 139 -12.17 -3.12 43.36
CA ALA A 139 -13.51 -3.09 43.97
C ALA A 139 -14.45 -4.09 43.27
#